data_AF-A0A377F6A5-F1
#
_entry.id   AF-A0A377F6A5-F1
#
_cell.length_a   1.000
_cell.length_b   1.000
_cell.length_c   1.000
_cell.angle_alpha   90.00
_cell.angle_beta   90.00
_cell.angle_gamma   90.00
#
_symmetry.space_group_name_H-M   'P 1'
#
loop_
_entity.id
_entity.type
_entity.pdbx_description
1 polymer ?
#
loop_
_entity_poly.entity_id
_entity_poly.type
_entity_poly.pdbx_seq_one_letter_code
_entity_poly.pdbx_strand_id
1 'polypeptide(L)'
;MPTVERHIRGKWACDSCETLIQAPVPPQVIDKGIPTAGLLAQVLVAKYADHLPLYRQERMFGRAGLEIPRSTLAEWVGACGVQLQPLVDALRNTLLEHSVLHADETPVSMLAPGKKKTHKAYVWAYCTTPFADLKAAIYDFAPSRAGETRPNLPG
;
A
#
# COMPACT_ATOMS: atom_id res chain seq x y z
N MET A 1 11.27 -5.97 -17.20
CA MET A 1 11.33 -4.56 -17.66
C MET A 1 9.95 -3.97 -17.52
N PRO A 2 9.80 -2.71 -17.11
CA PRO A 2 8.50 -2.03 -17.18
C PRO A 2 8.08 -1.87 -18.65
N THR A 3 6.83 -2.18 -18.94
CA THR A 3 6.25 -2.13 -20.30
C THR A 3 5.10 -1.14 -20.29
N VAL A 4 4.96 -0.36 -21.37
CA VAL A 4 3.85 0.59 -21.54
C VAL A 4 2.73 -0.10 -22.27
N GLU A 5 1.57 -0.22 -21.61
CA GLU A 5 0.36 -0.77 -22.21
C GLU A 5 -0.49 0.36 -22.78
N ARG A 6 -0.78 0.32 -24.09
CA ARG A 6 -1.65 1.30 -24.75
C ARG A 6 -3.04 0.72 -24.94
N HIS A 7 -4.02 1.23 -24.20
CA HIS A 7 -5.42 0.83 -24.33
C HIS A 7 -6.12 1.71 -25.37
N ILE A 8 -6.43 1.14 -26.55
CA ILE A 8 -7.21 1.81 -27.60
C ILE A 8 -8.67 1.37 -27.50
N ARG A 9 -9.62 2.33 -27.53
CA ARG A 9 -11.05 2.03 -27.47
C ARG A 9 -11.81 2.76 -28.56
N GLY A 10 -12.64 2.02 -29.28
CA GLY A 10 -13.61 2.59 -30.21
C GLY A 10 -14.72 3.30 -29.45
N LYS A 11 -15.10 4.47 -29.94
CA LYS A 11 -16.33 5.18 -29.55
C LYS A 11 -17.31 5.03 -30.70
N TRP A 12 -18.52 4.59 -30.41
CA TRP A 12 -19.58 4.46 -31.42
C TRP A 12 -20.60 5.56 -31.17
N ALA A 13 -20.93 6.34 -32.19
CA ALA A 13 -21.96 7.36 -32.12
C ALA A 13 -23.15 6.91 -33.00
N CYS A 14 -24.35 6.96 -32.43
CA CYS A 14 -25.59 6.77 -33.16
C CYS A 14 -25.92 8.05 -33.94
N ASP A 15 -25.97 7.98 -35.27
CA ASP A 15 -26.22 9.16 -36.12
C ASP A 15 -27.66 9.71 -35.98
N SER A 16 -28.61 8.85 -35.59
CA SER A 16 -30.02 9.23 -35.43
C SER A 16 -30.38 9.77 -34.04
N CYS A 17 -29.56 9.46 -33.04
CA CYS A 17 -29.88 9.72 -31.63
C CYS A 17 -28.73 10.37 -30.86
N GLU A 18 -27.65 10.74 -31.55
CA GLU A 18 -26.43 11.40 -31.05
C GLU A 18 -25.80 10.75 -29.80
N THR A 19 -26.17 9.50 -29.52
CA THR A 19 -25.77 8.80 -28.31
C THR A 19 -24.42 8.13 -28.53
N LEU A 20 -23.45 8.47 -27.67
CA LEU A 20 -22.11 7.91 -27.71
C LEU A 20 -21.99 6.71 -26.76
N ILE A 21 -21.71 5.54 -27.32
CA ILE A 21 -21.54 4.28 -26.59
C ILE A 21 -20.07 3.90 -26.58
N GLN A 22 -19.54 3.61 -25.39
CA GLN A 22 -18.17 3.16 -25.18
C GLN A 22 -18.14 2.04 -24.14
N ALA A 23 -17.30 1.03 -24.36
CA ALA A 23 -17.10 -0.03 -23.37
C ALA A 23 -16.53 0.53 -22.04
N PRO A 24 -17.07 0.10 -20.87
CA PRO A 24 -16.64 0.59 -19.57
C PRO A 24 -15.16 0.26 -19.30
N VAL A 25 -14.50 1.11 -18.51
CA VAL A 25 -13.11 0.89 -18.08
C VAL A 25 -13.10 -0.24 -17.05
N PRO A 26 -12.27 -1.29 -17.22
CA PRO A 26 -12.03 -2.24 -16.15
C PRO A 26 -11.54 -1.50 -14.90
N PRO A 27 -12.03 -1.86 -13.69
CA PRO A 27 -11.62 -1.18 -12.47
C PRO A 27 -10.10 -1.29 -12.28
N GLN A 28 -9.49 -0.16 -11.95
CA GLN A 28 -8.07 -0.06 -11.64
C GLN A 28 -7.89 0.26 -10.16
N VAL A 29 -6.76 -0.13 -9.57
CA VAL A 29 -6.44 0.12 -8.15
C VAL A 29 -6.47 1.61 -7.84
N ILE A 30 -5.96 2.43 -8.76
CA ILE A 30 -6.08 3.89 -8.71
C ILE A 30 -6.99 4.28 -9.87
N ASP A 31 -8.15 4.86 -9.57
CA ASP A 31 -9.10 5.26 -10.62
C ASP A 31 -8.47 6.30 -11.55
N LYS A 32 -8.57 6.07 -12.86
CA LYS A 32 -7.92 6.87 -13.92
C LYS A 32 -6.41 7.03 -13.72
N GLY A 33 -5.79 6.12 -12.98
CA GLY A 33 -4.36 6.12 -12.73
C GLY A 33 -3.56 5.80 -13.99
N ILE A 34 -2.38 6.42 -14.09
CA ILE A 34 -1.36 6.03 -15.08
C ILE A 34 -0.82 4.60 -14.83
N PRO A 35 -0.59 4.13 -13.59
CA PRO A 35 0.09 2.86 -13.38
C PRO A 35 -0.86 1.66 -13.55
N THR A 36 -0.36 0.60 -14.17
CA THR A 36 -1.04 -0.71 -14.17
C THR A 36 -0.87 -1.38 -12.80
N ALA A 37 -1.74 -2.34 -12.49
CA ALA A 37 -1.64 -3.13 -11.26
C ALA A 37 -0.28 -3.83 -11.12
N GLY A 38 0.31 -4.29 -12.22
CA GLY A 38 1.64 -4.90 -12.24
C GLY A 38 2.76 -3.93 -11.85
N LEU A 39 2.69 -2.68 -12.32
CA LEU A 39 3.65 -1.64 -11.91
C LEU A 39 3.51 -1.31 -10.43
N LEU A 40 2.28 -1.16 -9.93
CA LEU A 40 2.02 -0.92 -8.50
C LEU A 40 2.56 -2.06 -7.64
N ALA A 41 2.30 -3.32 -8.03
CA ALA A 41 2.81 -4.49 -7.33
C ALA A 41 4.35 -4.49 -7.29
N GLN A 42 5.01 -4.21 -8.41
CA GLN A 42 6.48 -4.14 -8.46
C GLN A 42 7.04 -3.04 -7.54
N VAL A 43 6.45 -1.85 -7.54
CA VAL A 43 6.89 -0.74 -6.68
C VAL A 43 6.75 -1.10 -5.19
N LEU A 44 5.62 -1.72 -4.82
CA LEU A 44 5.35 -2.14 -3.44
C LEU A 44 6.28 -3.27 -2.99
N VAL A 45 6.41 -4.34 -3.78
CA VAL A 45 7.30 -5.47 -3.47
C VAL A 45 8.74 -4.99 -3.35
N ALA A 46 9.22 -4.21 -4.32
CA ALA A 46 10.57 -3.70 -4.27
C ALA A 46 10.79 -2.81 -3.04
N LYS A 47 9.80 -1.98 -2.65
CA LYS A 47 9.91 -1.12 -1.48
C LYS A 47 9.95 -1.89 -0.17
N TYR A 48 9.02 -2.82 0.01
CA TYR A 48 8.75 -3.46 1.31
C TYR A 48 9.44 -4.81 1.48
N ALA A 49 9.46 -5.66 0.46
CA ALA A 49 10.11 -6.97 0.50
C ALA A 49 11.62 -6.86 0.19
N ASP A 50 12.00 -6.08 -0.82
CA ASP A 50 13.41 -5.96 -1.25
C ASP A 50 14.13 -4.75 -0.62
N HIS A 51 13.46 -4.03 0.28
CA HIS A 51 14.00 -2.86 0.98
C HIS A 51 14.59 -1.78 0.04
N LEU A 52 13.97 -1.59 -1.13
CA LEU A 52 14.41 -0.64 -2.15
C LEU A 52 13.73 0.72 -2.00
N PRO A 53 14.41 1.75 -1.46
CA PRO A 53 13.77 3.04 -1.21
C PRO A 53 13.35 3.75 -2.50
N LEU A 54 12.28 4.55 -2.43
CA LEU A 54 11.64 5.15 -3.62
C LEU A 54 12.57 6.03 -4.46
N TYR A 55 13.51 6.76 -3.85
CA TYR A 55 14.48 7.56 -4.61
C TYR A 55 15.41 6.68 -5.47
N ARG A 56 15.65 5.44 -5.05
CA ARG A 56 16.48 4.48 -5.79
C ARG A 56 15.66 3.86 -6.92
N GLN A 57 14.38 3.59 -6.67
CA GLN A 57 13.44 3.16 -7.70
C GLN A 57 13.27 4.21 -8.80
N GLU A 58 13.09 5.48 -8.43
CA GLU A 58 13.05 6.63 -9.35
C GLU A 58 14.27 6.63 -10.29
N ARG A 59 15.49 6.53 -9.74
CA ARG A 59 16.72 6.41 -10.55
C ARG A 59 16.75 5.17 -11.43
N MET A 60 16.18 4.05 -10.98
CA MET A 60 16.11 2.82 -11.78
C MET A 60 15.17 2.98 -12.98
N PHE A 61 14.02 3.61 -12.78
CA PHE A 61 13.08 3.91 -13.87
C PHE A 61 13.68 4.92 -14.85
N GLY A 62 14.36 5.96 -14.37
CA GLY A 62 15.04 6.94 -15.24
C GLY A 62 16.10 6.27 -16.15
N ARG A 63 16.86 5.29 -15.64
CA ARG A 63 17.77 4.48 -16.47
C ARG A 63 17.06 3.64 -17.54
N ALA A 64 15.79 3.31 -17.34
CA ALA A 64 14.96 2.63 -18.31
C ALA A 64 14.20 3.61 -19.24
N GLY A 65 14.49 4.92 -19.16
CA GLY A 65 13.81 5.96 -19.94
C GLY A 65 12.43 6.37 -19.41
N LEU A 66 12.10 5.98 -18.18
CA LEU A 66 10.83 6.30 -17.52
C LEU A 66 11.09 7.25 -16.36
N GLU A 67 10.95 8.54 -16.59
CA GLU A 67 11.09 9.56 -15.54
C GLU A 67 9.82 9.59 -14.67
N ILE A 68 9.82 8.83 -13.57
CA ILE A 68 8.72 8.79 -12.60
C ILE A 68 9.18 9.49 -11.32
N PRO A 69 8.64 10.68 -10.99
CA PRO A 69 9.03 11.41 -9.79
C PRO A 69 8.79 10.60 -8.51
N ARG A 70 9.69 10.76 -7.54
CA ARG A 70 9.54 10.16 -6.21
C ARG A 70 8.20 10.51 -5.54
N SER A 71 7.68 11.72 -5.75
CA SER A 71 6.38 12.14 -5.22
C SER A 71 5.24 11.30 -5.78
N THR A 72 5.26 11.02 -7.08
CA THR A 72 4.28 10.15 -7.75
C THR A 72 4.36 8.72 -7.24
N LEU A 73 5.57 8.17 -7.08
CA LEU A 73 5.75 6.85 -6.46
C LEU A 73 5.21 6.82 -5.02
N ALA A 74 5.44 7.87 -4.24
CA ALA A 74 4.93 7.96 -2.87
C ALA A 74 3.40 8.04 -2.81
N GLU A 75 2.79 8.82 -3.71
CA GLU A 75 1.34 8.92 -3.87
C GLU A 75 0.72 7.56 -4.22
N TRP A 76 1.31 6.84 -5.18
CA TRP A 76 0.83 5.50 -5.55
C TRP A 76 0.92 4.50 -4.41
N VAL A 77 2.01 4.53 -3.64
CA VAL A 77 2.13 3.69 -2.44
C VAL A 77 1.06 4.02 -1.41
N GLY A 78 0.77 5.31 -1.19
CA GLY A 78 -0.29 5.75 -0.29
C GLY A 78 -1.68 5.27 -0.75
N ALA A 79 -2.00 5.45 -2.03
CA ALA A 79 -3.27 5.02 -2.61
C ALA A 79 -3.45 3.49 -2.50
N CYS A 80 -2.41 2.72 -2.80
CA CYS A 80 -2.45 1.26 -2.62
C CYS A 80 -2.65 0.88 -1.15
N GLY A 81 -2.02 1.59 -0.21
CA GLY A 81 -2.22 1.37 1.22
C GLY A 81 -3.69 1.48 1.62
N VAL A 82 -4.41 2.49 1.14
CA VAL A 82 -5.86 2.66 1.38
C VAL A 82 -6.65 1.50 0.77
N GLN A 83 -6.36 1.12 -0.47
CA GLN A 83 -7.08 0.04 -1.16
C GLN A 83 -6.85 -1.34 -0.53
N LEU A 84 -5.70 -1.55 0.12
CA LEU A 84 -5.37 -2.79 0.82
C LEU A 84 -5.95 -2.87 2.24
N GLN A 85 -6.51 -1.77 2.77
CA GLN A 85 -7.06 -1.72 4.13
C GLN A 85 -8.08 -2.84 4.43
N PRO A 86 -9.03 -3.19 3.53
CA PRO A 86 -9.97 -4.28 3.80
C PRO A 86 -9.29 -5.64 4.02
N LEU A 87 -8.15 -5.89 3.37
CA LEU A 87 -7.37 -7.11 3.58
C LEU A 87 -6.66 -7.09 4.94
N VAL A 88 -6.15 -5.93 5.35
CA VAL A 88 -5.57 -5.74 6.69
C VAL A 88 -6.63 -5.97 7.76
N ASP A 89 -7.84 -5.46 7.57
CA ASP A 89 -8.95 -5.64 8.51
C ASP A 89 -9.41 -7.11 8.58
N ALA A 90 -9.50 -7.79 7.43
CA ALA A 90 -9.80 -9.23 7.40
C ALA A 90 -8.75 -10.06 8.13
N LEU A 91 -7.45 -9.81 7.87
CA LEU A 91 -6.36 -10.48 8.58
C LEU A 91 -6.41 -10.18 10.08
N ARG A 92 -6.81 -8.97 10.48
CA ARG A 92 -6.93 -8.58 11.89
C ARG A 92 -8.01 -9.40 12.56
N ASN A 93 -9.18 -9.54 11.93
CA ASN A 93 -10.25 -10.37 12.46
C ASN A 93 -9.82 -11.82 12.62
N THR A 94 -9.10 -12.39 11.63
CA THR A 94 -8.55 -13.75 11.76
C THR A 94 -7.53 -13.86 12.88
N LEU A 95 -6.66 -12.88 13.09
CA LEU A 95 -5.73 -12.87 14.23
C LEU A 95 -6.49 -12.91 15.56
N LEU A 96 -7.59 -12.16 15.69
CA LEU A 96 -8.39 -12.10 16.92
C LEU A 96 -9.12 -13.41 17.24
N GLU A 97 -9.30 -14.32 16.27
CA GLU A 97 -9.88 -15.65 16.48
C GLU A 97 -8.88 -16.63 17.13
N HIS A 98 -7.58 -16.34 17.07
CA HIS A 98 -6.56 -17.20 17.68
C HIS A 98 -6.45 -16.94 19.18
N SER A 99 -6.33 -18.03 19.95
CA SER A 99 -6.15 -17.97 21.41
C SER A 99 -4.79 -17.43 21.86
N VAL A 100 -3.77 -17.53 21.01
CA VAL A 100 -2.40 -17.09 21.29
C VAL A 100 -1.86 -16.37 20.07
N LEU A 101 -1.26 -15.21 20.32
CA LEU A 101 -0.61 -14.35 19.33
C LEU A 101 0.79 -13.96 19.83
N HIS A 102 1.71 -13.74 18.91
CA HIS A 102 2.98 -13.10 19.22
C HIS A 102 2.88 -11.60 18.92
N ALA A 103 3.36 -10.78 19.84
CA ALA A 103 3.41 -9.33 19.69
C ALA A 103 4.84 -8.84 19.98
N ASP A 104 5.36 -7.98 19.10
CA ASP A 104 6.66 -7.32 19.28
C ASP A 104 6.52 -5.80 19.14
N GLU A 105 7.16 -5.05 20.04
CA GLU A 105 7.17 -3.59 20.08
C GLU A 105 8.53 -3.08 19.59
N THR A 106 8.59 -2.50 18.39
CA THR A 106 9.80 -1.91 17.84
C THR A 106 9.74 -0.36 17.89
N PRO A 107 10.59 0.31 18.68
CA PRO A 107 10.63 1.77 18.72
C PRO A 107 11.23 2.36 17.43
N VAL A 108 10.59 3.40 16.89
CA VAL A 108 11.04 4.10 15.68
C VAL A 108 11.17 5.60 15.92
N SER A 109 12.19 6.20 15.31
CA SER A 109 12.40 7.65 15.35
C SER A 109 11.55 8.32 14.28
N MET A 110 10.46 8.97 14.69
CA MET A 110 9.58 9.71 13.79
C MET A 110 9.99 11.19 13.74
N LEU A 111 10.02 11.77 12.54
CA LEU A 111 10.18 13.22 12.40
C LEU A 111 8.92 13.93 12.90
N ALA A 112 9.08 14.92 13.78
CA ALA A 112 8.01 15.81 14.22
C ALA A 112 8.19 17.19 13.54
N PRO A 113 7.41 17.49 12.48
CA PRO A 113 7.50 18.77 11.78
C PRO A 113 7.33 19.94 12.78
N GLY A 114 8.21 20.94 12.69
CA GLY A 114 8.18 22.12 13.55
C GLY A 114 8.98 22.03 14.87
N LYS A 115 9.33 20.83 15.36
CA LYS A 115 10.04 20.66 16.65
C LYS A 115 11.56 20.47 16.54
N LYS A 116 12.13 20.40 15.32
CA LYS A 116 13.55 20.12 15.02
C LYS A 116 14.15 18.89 15.76
N LYS A 117 13.31 18.06 16.39
CA LYS A 117 13.68 16.87 17.15
C LYS A 117 12.81 15.71 16.69
N THR A 118 13.38 14.52 16.70
CA THR A 118 12.64 13.28 16.47
C THR A 118 11.81 12.92 17.69
N HIS A 119 10.59 12.48 17.47
CA HIS A 119 9.71 11.89 18.48
C HIS A 119 9.87 10.36 18.46
N LYS A 120 9.80 9.71 19.62
CA LYS A 120 9.85 8.25 19.71
C LYS A 120 8.44 7.70 19.48
N ALA A 121 8.21 7.09 18.34
CA ALA A 121 6.99 6.37 18.01
C ALA A 121 7.25 4.86 18.10
N TYR A 122 6.19 4.07 17.95
CA TYR A 122 6.24 2.62 18.14
C TYR A 122 5.54 1.92 16.99
N VAL A 123 6.17 0.87 16.48
CA VAL A 123 5.54 -0.07 15.53
C VAL A 123 5.32 -1.37 16.28
N TRP A 124 4.07 -1.81 16.33
CA TRP A 124 3.66 -3.07 16.90
C TRP A 124 3.50 -4.10 15.79
N ALA A 125 4.17 -5.24 15.90
CA ALA A 125 3.98 -6.37 15.01
C ALA A 125 3.17 -7.45 15.73
N TYR A 126 2.03 -7.85 15.17
CA TYR A 126 1.23 -8.96 15.66
C TYR A 126 1.28 -10.09 14.65
N CYS A 127 1.63 -11.30 15.06
CA CYS A 127 1.65 -12.45 14.18
C CYS A 127 1.07 -13.72 14.82
N THR A 128 0.55 -14.57 13.95
CA THR A 128 0.12 -15.93 14.31
C THR A 128 1.29 -16.78 14.78
N THR A 129 1.02 -17.80 15.59
CA THR A 129 2.04 -18.75 16.01
C THR A 129 2.57 -19.61 14.85
N PRO A 130 3.77 -20.22 14.99
CA PRO A 130 4.30 -21.17 14.00
C PRO A 130 3.40 -22.39 13.77
N PHE A 131 2.43 -22.66 14.63
CA PHE A 131 1.51 -23.80 14.54
C PHE A 131 0.16 -23.46 13.90
N ALA A 132 -0.15 -22.18 13.68
CA ALA A 132 -1.38 -21.77 12.99
C ALA A 132 -1.35 -22.14 11.50
N ASP A 133 -2.49 -22.53 10.94
CA ASP A 133 -2.60 -22.86 9.51
C ASP A 133 -2.34 -21.64 8.63
N LEU A 134 -2.89 -20.49 9.00
CA LEU A 134 -2.63 -19.22 8.34
C LEU A 134 -1.41 -18.54 8.96
N LYS A 135 -0.46 -18.11 8.13
CA LYS A 135 0.65 -17.24 8.53
C LYS A 135 0.26 -15.78 8.28
N ALA A 136 -0.23 -15.11 9.31
CA ALA A 136 -0.59 -13.69 9.24
C ALA A 136 0.34 -12.84 10.10
N ALA A 137 0.70 -11.67 9.59
CA ALA A 137 1.43 -10.64 10.30
C ALA A 137 0.79 -9.27 9.99
N ILE A 138 0.50 -8.49 11.03
CA ILE A 138 -0.03 -7.13 10.91
C ILE A 138 0.87 -6.18 11.69
N TYR A 139 1.10 -5.02 11.09
CA TYR A 139 1.83 -3.93 11.72
C TYR A 139 0.87 -2.82 12.08
N ASP A 140 1.03 -2.26 13.27
CA ASP A 140 0.29 -1.11 13.75
C ASP A 140 1.24 -0.01 14.23
N PHE A 141 0.89 1.24 13.96
CA PHE A 141 1.73 2.39 14.27
C PHE A 141 1.09 3.20 15.39
N ALA A 142 1.78 3.29 16.53
CA ALA A 142 1.38 4.09 17.66
C ALA A 142 2.30 5.32 17.81
N PRO A 143 1.77 6.55 17.80
CA PRO A 143 2.56 7.76 17.96
C PRO A 143 3.11 7.90 19.38
N SER A 144 2.56 7.18 20.38
CA SER A 144 3.02 7.19 21.77
C SER A 144 2.89 5.81 22.41
N ARG A 145 3.53 5.60 23.57
CA ARG A 145 3.44 4.35 24.35
C ARG A 145 2.24 4.33 25.32
N ALA A 146 1.50 5.44 25.43
CA ALA A 146 0.38 5.54 26.36
C ALA A 146 -0.76 4.61 25.91
N GLY A 147 -1.37 3.90 26.86
CA GLY A 147 -2.33 2.82 26.63
C GLY A 147 -3.60 3.18 25.86
N GLU A 148 -3.82 4.46 25.53
CA GLU A 148 -4.93 4.94 24.69
C GLU A 148 -4.82 4.55 23.21
N THR A 149 -3.66 4.08 22.74
CA THR A 149 -3.43 3.71 21.32
C THR A 149 -3.29 2.21 21.08
N ARG A 150 -3.91 1.37 21.92
CA ARG A 150 -4.10 -0.05 21.59
C ARG A 150 -5.36 -0.17 20.74
N PRO A 151 -5.31 -0.78 19.55
CA PRO A 151 -6.50 -1.40 19.01
C PRO A 151 -6.99 -2.39 20.06
N ASN A 152 -8.31 -2.54 20.21
CA ASN A 152 -8.93 -3.55 21.05
C ASN A 152 -8.54 -4.97 20.61
N LEU A 153 -7.31 -5.38 20.84
CA LEU A 153 -6.88 -6.77 20.90
C LEU A 153 -7.14 -7.23 22.34
N PRO A 154 -7.93 -8.29 22.55
CA PRO A 154 -8.14 -8.82 23.89
C PRO A 154 -6.78 -9.22 24.47
N GLY A 155 -6.53 -8.73 25.68
CA GLY A 155 -5.33 -9.05 26.46
C GLY A 155 -5.43 -10.42 27.13
#